data_AF-A0A8C3KZ04-F1
#
_entry.id   AF-A0A8C3KZ04-F1
#
_cell.length_a   1.000
_cell.length_b   1.000
_cell.length_c   1.000
_cell.angle_alpha   90.00
_cell.angle_beta   90.00
_cell.angle_gamma   90.00
#
_symmetry.space_group_name_H-M   'P 1'
#
loop_
_entity.id
_entity.type
_entity.pdbx_description
1 polymer ?
#
loop_
_entity_poly.entity_id
_entity_poly.type
_entity_poly.pdbx_seq_one_letter_code
_entity_poly.pdbx_strand_id
1 'polypeptide(L)'
;MGCPGCRRFWGPFHPTPLTLQSDSSWRRERILNVPLCREDCEQWWEDCQDSATCKVNWHKGWNWTTGTNQCPHGAMCQKFKYVFPTPADLCEKVWSHSYKYTTEHRGSGRCIQMWFDPIEGNPNVAVARYYALGPAANLRPTPLVLLALLAPALLGVTPWG
;
A
#
# COMPACT_ATOMS: atom_id res chain seq x y z
N MET A 1 30.91 4.27 0.60
CA MET A 1 30.64 2.84 0.31
C MET A 1 29.17 2.56 0.59
N GLY A 2 28.54 1.67 -0.20
CA GLY A 2 27.17 1.21 0.03
C GLY A 2 27.11 0.00 0.98
N CYS A 3 25.95 -0.28 1.56
CA CYS A 3 25.72 -1.45 2.41
C CYS A 3 25.23 -2.65 1.57
N PRO A 4 25.48 -3.91 2.00
CA PRO A 4 24.83 -5.08 1.40
C PRO A 4 23.32 -5.05 1.68
N GLY A 5 22.55 -4.62 0.68
CA GLY A 5 21.10 -4.46 0.76
C GLY A 5 20.32 -5.75 0.52
N CYS A 6 19.04 -5.72 0.88
CA CYS A 6 18.11 -6.83 0.70
C CYS A 6 17.62 -6.92 -0.76
N ARG A 7 17.75 -8.08 -1.41
CA ARG A 7 17.37 -8.26 -2.83
C ARG A 7 15.87 -8.41 -3.06
N ARG A 8 15.13 -9.04 -2.14
CA ARG A 8 13.69 -9.33 -2.28
C ARG A 8 12.83 -8.08 -2.46
N PHE A 9 13.30 -6.96 -1.91
CA PHE A 9 12.65 -5.67 -2.00
C PHE A 9 12.62 -5.08 -3.42
N TRP A 10 13.55 -5.46 -4.29
CA TRP A 10 13.66 -4.89 -5.64
C TRP A 10 12.91 -5.71 -6.71
N GLY A 11 12.01 -6.61 -6.28
CA GLY A 11 11.15 -7.40 -7.17
C GLY A 11 10.05 -6.56 -7.88
N PRO A 12 9.31 -7.15 -8.83
CA PRO A 12 8.36 -6.41 -9.67
C PRO A 12 7.25 -5.80 -8.81
N PHE A 13 7.27 -4.47 -8.74
CA PHE A 13 6.21 -3.68 -8.13
C PHE A 13 5.08 -3.50 -9.15
N HIS A 14 3.90 -4.08 -8.91
CA HIS A 14 2.73 -3.82 -9.74
C HIS A 14 2.07 -2.50 -9.31
N PRO A 15 2.01 -1.48 -10.18
CA PRO A 15 1.46 -0.19 -9.80
C PRO A 15 -0.02 -0.33 -9.40
N THR A 16 -0.35 0.19 -8.23
CA THR A 16 -1.74 0.30 -7.77
C THR A 16 -2.25 1.72 -8.06
N PRO A 17 -3.55 1.92 -8.38
CA PRO A 17 -4.07 3.21 -8.81
C PRO A 17 -4.13 4.30 -7.73
N LEU A 18 -3.54 4.08 -6.55
CA LEU A 18 -3.63 4.99 -5.40
C LEU A 18 -2.52 6.06 -5.46
N THR A 19 -2.57 6.96 -6.45
CA THR A 19 -1.63 8.10 -6.55
C THR A 19 -2.21 9.37 -5.90
N LEU A 20 -1.38 10.09 -5.15
CA LEU A 20 -1.67 11.40 -4.56
C LEU A 20 -0.68 12.43 -5.10
N GLN A 21 -1.07 13.70 -5.18
CA GLN A 21 -0.22 14.76 -5.71
C GLN A 21 1.00 15.03 -4.80
N SER A 22 2.19 15.27 -5.38
CA SER A 22 3.44 15.50 -4.63
C SER A 22 4.25 16.69 -5.16
N ASP A 23 4.69 17.57 -4.25
CA ASP A 23 5.57 18.70 -4.53
C ASP A 23 7.06 18.30 -4.52
N SER A 24 7.49 17.50 -5.49
CA SER A 24 8.92 17.20 -5.68
C SER A 24 9.40 17.65 -7.05
N SER A 25 10.65 18.11 -7.16
CA SER A 25 11.23 18.65 -8.40
C SER A 25 11.31 17.64 -9.55
N TRP A 26 11.11 16.35 -9.28
CA TRP A 26 11.30 15.25 -10.23
C TRP A 26 10.07 14.33 -10.37
N ARG A 27 9.03 14.47 -9.53
CA ARG A 27 7.78 13.69 -9.64
C ARG A 27 6.57 14.50 -9.13
N ARG A 28 5.51 14.57 -9.95
CA ARG A 28 4.26 15.30 -9.67
C ARG A 28 3.28 14.54 -8.77
N GLU A 29 3.41 13.23 -8.68
CA GLU A 29 2.53 12.36 -7.89
C GLU A 29 3.34 11.31 -7.13
N ARG A 30 2.90 10.95 -5.93
CA ARG A 30 3.42 9.81 -5.18
C ARG A 30 2.28 9.10 -4.46
N ILE A 31 2.50 7.83 -4.17
CA ILE A 31 1.64 7.11 -3.25
C ILE A 31 1.93 7.57 -1.81
N LEU A 32 0.90 7.71 -0.98
CA LEU A 32 1.02 8.06 0.43
C LEU A 32 -0.02 7.29 1.23
N ASN A 33 0.40 6.72 2.36
CA ASN A 33 -0.43 5.95 3.28
C ASN A 33 -1.18 4.78 2.61
N VAL A 34 -0.59 4.15 1.58
CA VAL A 34 -1.18 2.97 0.95
C VAL A 34 -1.26 1.84 1.98
N PRO A 35 -2.45 1.27 2.24
CA PRO A 35 -2.63 0.27 3.28
C PRO A 35 -1.97 -1.05 2.83
N LEU A 36 -0.77 -1.35 3.29
CA LEU A 36 -0.05 -2.58 2.94
C LEU A 36 -0.58 -3.74 3.79
N CYS A 37 -0.83 -4.89 3.18
CA CYS A 37 -1.25 -6.08 3.91
C CYS A 37 -0.21 -6.50 4.95
N ARG A 38 -0.70 -7.03 6.06
CA ARG A 38 0.11 -7.44 7.20
C ARG A 38 1.25 -8.38 6.79
N GLU A 39 0.92 -9.45 6.08
CA GLU A 39 1.87 -10.49 5.68
C GLU A 39 2.95 -9.96 4.75
N ASP A 40 2.59 -9.08 3.81
CA ASP A 40 3.54 -8.46 2.88
C ASP A 40 4.58 -7.63 3.64
N CYS A 41 4.15 -6.85 4.62
CA CYS A 41 5.06 -6.04 5.42
C CYS A 41 5.94 -6.90 6.34
N GLU A 42 5.34 -7.88 7.03
CA GLU A 42 6.03 -8.80 7.95
C GLU A 42 7.07 -9.64 7.19
N GLN A 43 6.68 -10.28 6.09
CA GLN A 43 7.59 -11.10 5.28
C GLN A 43 8.74 -10.27 4.70
N TRP A 44 8.46 -9.05 4.25
CA TRP A 44 9.50 -8.16 3.76
C TRP A 44 10.52 -7.83 4.84
N TRP A 45 10.06 -7.52 6.05
CA TRP A 45 10.95 -7.28 7.17
C TRP A 45 11.76 -8.52 7.54
N GLU A 46 11.11 -9.69 7.63
CA GLU A 46 11.75 -10.96 7.96
C GLU A 46 12.86 -11.33 6.97
N ASP A 47 12.60 -11.17 5.66
CA ASP A 47 13.56 -11.46 4.59
C ASP A 47 14.78 -10.52 4.64
N CYS A 48 14.61 -9.32 5.20
CA CYS A 48 15.63 -8.27 5.16
C CYS A 48 16.32 -8.00 6.50
N GLN A 49 15.83 -8.52 7.63
CA GLN A 49 16.24 -8.12 8.98
C GLN A 49 17.75 -8.26 9.26
N ASP A 50 18.43 -9.21 8.62
CA ASP A 50 19.87 -9.46 8.73
C ASP A 50 20.72 -8.81 7.63
N SER A 51 20.08 -8.23 6.60
CA SER A 51 20.76 -7.33 5.65
C SER A 51 21.19 -6.04 6.34
N ALA A 52 21.99 -5.20 5.66
CA ALA A 52 22.48 -3.95 6.22
C ALA A 52 21.98 -2.70 5.49
N THR A 53 21.74 -1.64 6.24
CA THR A 53 21.46 -0.30 5.74
C THR A 53 22.10 0.74 6.65
N CYS A 54 22.26 1.95 6.16
CA CYS A 54 22.81 3.08 6.92
C CYS A 54 21.79 4.20 7.14
N LYS A 55 20.53 4.00 6.71
CA LYS A 55 19.48 5.02 6.76
C LYS A 55 18.10 4.41 6.97
N VAL A 56 17.30 5.13 7.76
CA VAL A 56 15.87 4.86 7.99
C VAL A 56 14.99 5.33 6.83
N ASN A 57 15.38 6.38 6.11
CA ASN A 57 14.59 6.95 5.01
C ASN A 57 15.40 6.96 3.71
N TRP A 58 14.92 6.25 2.70
CA TRP A 58 15.60 6.04 1.42
C TRP A 58 15.13 7.01 0.33
N HIS A 59 14.10 7.82 0.57
CA HIS A 59 13.72 8.87 -0.39
C HIS A 59 14.71 10.04 -0.43
N LYS A 60 15.46 10.31 0.65
CA LYS A 60 16.29 11.52 0.73
C LYS A 60 17.54 11.37 1.59
N GLY A 61 18.49 12.29 1.37
CA GLY A 61 19.72 12.42 2.17
C GLY A 61 20.74 11.32 1.90
N TRP A 62 20.75 10.76 0.69
CA TRP A 62 21.87 9.97 0.19
C TRP A 62 23.00 10.90 -0.26
N ASN A 63 24.23 10.39 -0.19
CA ASN A 63 25.35 11.02 -0.85
C ASN A 63 25.40 10.57 -2.32
N TRP A 64 25.39 11.53 -3.25
CA TRP A 64 25.36 11.28 -4.69
C TRP A 64 26.65 11.71 -5.41
N THR A 65 27.73 12.04 -4.69
CA THR A 65 28.96 12.57 -5.29
C THR A 65 29.60 11.64 -6.32
N THR A 66 29.35 10.33 -6.22
CA THR A 66 29.87 9.32 -7.16
C THR A 66 28.88 8.91 -8.25
N GLY A 67 27.73 9.60 -8.37
CA GLY A 67 26.65 9.22 -9.29
C GLY A 67 25.81 8.02 -8.85
N THR A 68 26.15 7.37 -7.75
CA THR A 68 25.38 6.29 -7.11
C THR A 68 25.02 6.67 -5.68
N ASN A 69 23.93 6.12 -5.14
CA ASN A 69 23.50 6.41 -3.78
C ASN A 69 24.45 5.77 -2.76
N GLN A 70 25.16 6.61 -2.02
CA GLN A 70 26.05 6.20 -0.93
C GLN A 70 25.56 6.66 0.42
N CYS A 71 25.97 5.94 1.47
CA CYS A 71 25.73 6.36 2.84
C CYS A 71 26.26 7.79 3.07
N PRO A 72 25.49 8.65 3.75
CA PRO A 72 25.91 10.01 4.08
C PRO A 72 27.11 9.97 5.02
N HIS A 73 27.86 11.06 5.07
CA HIS A 73 29.06 11.16 5.89
C HIS A 73 28.75 10.85 7.37
N GLY A 74 29.56 9.98 7.98
CA GLY A 74 29.38 9.54 9.38
C GLY A 74 28.32 8.45 9.60
N ALA A 75 27.54 8.06 8.57
CA ALA A 75 26.60 6.96 8.71
C ALA A 75 27.29 5.61 8.51
N MET A 76 27.07 4.69 9.45
CA MET A 76 27.60 3.33 9.41
C MET A 76 26.52 2.34 8.98
N CYS A 77 26.92 1.28 8.28
CA CYS A 77 26.02 0.17 7.97
C CYS A 77 25.66 -0.58 9.25
N GLN A 78 24.37 -0.71 9.51
CA GLN A 78 23.80 -1.45 10.61
C GLN A 78 22.79 -2.47 10.08
N LYS A 79 22.55 -3.55 10.83
CA LYS A 79 21.52 -4.52 10.45
C LYS A 79 20.15 -3.83 10.37
N PHE A 80 19.33 -4.25 9.42
CA PHE A 80 17.98 -3.73 9.23
C PHE A 80 17.18 -3.77 10.53
N LYS A 81 17.23 -4.85 11.31
CA LYS A 81 16.52 -4.95 12.59
C LYS A 81 16.89 -3.88 13.64
N TYR A 82 18.07 -3.25 13.52
CA TYR A 82 18.44 -2.14 14.41
C TYR A 82 17.97 -0.79 13.88
N VAL A 83 17.90 -0.65 12.55
CA VAL A 83 17.44 0.58 11.89
C VAL A 83 15.91 0.63 11.80
N PHE A 84 15.28 -0.53 11.65
CA PHE A 84 13.84 -0.78 11.58
C PHE A 84 13.49 -1.87 12.60
N PRO A 85 13.24 -1.50 13.88
CA PRO A 85 12.96 -2.47 14.94
C PRO A 85 11.73 -3.35 14.71
N THR A 86 10.73 -2.84 13.98
CA THR A 86 9.50 -3.57 13.66
C THR A 86 9.23 -3.58 12.15
N PRO A 87 8.36 -4.49 11.66
CA PRO A 87 7.89 -4.45 10.28
C PRO A 87 7.27 -3.10 9.90
N ALA A 88 6.45 -2.52 10.78
CA ALA A 88 5.86 -1.21 10.57
C ALA A 88 6.92 -0.11 10.40
N ASP A 89 8.01 -0.14 11.18
CA ASP A 89 9.12 0.81 11.01
C ASP A 89 9.72 0.75 9.61
N LEU A 90 9.90 -0.46 9.06
CA LEU A 90 10.41 -0.64 7.70
C LEU A 90 9.42 -0.10 6.68
N CYS A 91 8.21 -0.64 6.65
CA CYS A 91 7.24 -0.37 5.59
C CYS A 91 6.82 1.09 5.53
N GLU A 92 6.67 1.74 6.69
CA GLU A 92 6.24 3.13 6.76
C GLU A 92 7.39 4.10 6.54
N LYS A 93 8.59 3.86 7.10
CA LYS A 93 9.64 4.90 7.14
C LYS A 93 10.55 4.87 5.92
N VAL A 94 10.84 3.69 5.37
CA VAL A 94 11.85 3.53 4.29
C VAL A 94 11.52 4.39 3.07
N TRP A 95 10.23 4.53 2.75
CA TRP A 95 9.74 5.37 1.67
C TRP A 95 8.89 6.56 2.15
N SER A 96 9.23 7.18 3.28
CA SER A 96 8.56 8.40 3.75
C SER A 96 7.01 8.31 3.76
N HIS A 97 6.49 7.25 4.37
CA HIS A 97 5.06 6.96 4.50
C HIS A 97 4.34 6.70 3.17
N SER A 98 5.04 6.23 2.14
CA SER A 98 4.38 5.68 0.94
C SER A 98 3.40 4.56 1.30
N TYR A 99 3.80 3.67 2.23
CA TYR A 99 2.94 2.64 2.79
C TYR A 99 2.58 2.94 4.23
N LYS A 100 1.45 2.38 4.65
CA LYS A 100 0.98 2.32 6.02
C LYS A 100 0.81 0.85 6.39
N TYR A 101 1.36 0.42 7.52
CA TYR A 101 1.14 -0.94 8.02
C TYR A 101 -0.33 -1.10 8.43
N THR A 102 -0.89 -2.28 8.16
CA THR A 102 -2.25 -2.61 8.56
C THR A 102 -2.30 -3.98 9.23
N THR A 103 -3.35 -4.21 10.01
CA THR A 103 -3.67 -5.53 10.56
C THR A 103 -4.53 -6.36 9.60
N GLU A 104 -4.85 -5.84 8.42
CA GLU A 104 -5.65 -6.54 7.43
C GLU A 104 -4.81 -7.61 6.75
N HIS A 105 -5.40 -8.78 6.63
CA HIS A 105 -4.77 -9.93 6.01
C HIS A 105 -4.89 -9.87 4.49
N ARG A 106 -3.95 -10.51 3.78
CA ARG A 106 -4.04 -10.78 2.34
C ARG A 106 -5.41 -11.37 1.98
N GLY A 107 -5.95 -10.99 0.83
CA GLY A 107 -7.27 -11.45 0.36
C GLY A 107 -8.48 -10.78 1.02
N SER A 108 -8.31 -9.95 2.06
CA SER A 108 -9.41 -9.23 2.72
C SER A 108 -10.16 -8.23 1.84
N GLY A 109 -9.54 -7.79 0.74
CA GLY A 109 -10.01 -6.67 -0.07
C GLY A 109 -9.86 -5.30 0.64
N ARG A 110 -9.17 -5.24 1.78
CA ARG A 110 -8.97 -4.02 2.59
C ARG A 110 -7.53 -3.54 2.68
N CYS A 111 -6.58 -4.27 2.12
CA CYS A 111 -5.17 -3.91 2.04
C CYS A 111 -4.58 -4.30 0.69
N ILE A 112 -3.57 -3.56 0.27
CA ILE A 112 -2.79 -3.77 -0.95
C ILE A 112 -1.78 -4.89 -0.72
N GLN A 113 -1.77 -5.83 -1.66
CA GLN A 113 -0.77 -6.88 -1.77
C GLN A 113 0.33 -6.41 -2.71
N MET A 114 1.56 -6.36 -2.22
CA MET A 114 2.73 -5.98 -3.00
C MET A 114 3.22 -7.17 -3.84
N TRP A 115 3.04 -8.39 -3.35
CA TRP A 115 3.33 -9.63 -4.08
C TRP A 115 2.05 -10.43 -4.32
N PHE A 116 1.77 -10.83 -5.55
CA PHE A 116 0.64 -11.71 -5.91
C PHE A 116 0.93 -12.40 -7.25
N ASP A 117 0.26 -13.53 -7.51
CA ASP A 117 0.36 -14.22 -8.79
C ASP A 117 -0.47 -13.49 -9.86
N PRO A 118 0.14 -12.96 -10.94
CA PRO A 118 -0.62 -12.28 -11.98
C PRO A 118 -1.59 -13.19 -12.73
N ILE A 119 -1.39 -14.52 -12.72
CA ILE A 119 -2.29 -15.50 -13.36
C ILE A 119 -3.64 -15.55 -12.64
N GLU A 120 -3.65 -15.36 -11.31
CA GLU A 120 -4.87 -15.30 -10.49
C GLU A 120 -5.57 -13.92 -10.57
N GLY A 121 -4.98 -12.97 -11.29
CA GLY A 121 -5.46 -11.60 -11.42
C GLY A 121 -4.94 -10.66 -10.34
N ASN A 122 -5.22 -9.36 -10.49
CA ASN A 122 -4.73 -8.34 -9.57
C ASN A 122 -5.72 -8.09 -8.40
N PRO A 123 -5.42 -8.54 -7.16
CA PRO A 123 -6.32 -8.39 -6.02
C PRO A 123 -6.49 -6.91 -5.59
N ASN A 124 -5.56 -6.04 -5.97
CA ASN A 124 -5.55 -4.63 -5.58
C ASN A 124 -6.64 -3.80 -6.28
N VAL A 125 -7.25 -4.32 -7.35
CA VAL A 125 -8.37 -3.65 -8.03
C VAL A 125 -9.56 -3.52 -7.09
N ALA A 126 -9.89 -4.57 -6.33
CA ALA A 126 -10.99 -4.55 -5.37
C ALA A 126 -10.71 -3.60 -4.20
N VAL A 127 -9.45 -3.56 -3.75
CA VAL A 127 -8.99 -2.69 -2.67
C VAL A 127 -9.07 -1.21 -3.09
N ALA A 128 -8.58 -0.88 -4.29
CA ALA A 128 -8.67 0.47 -4.82
C ALA A 128 -10.13 0.94 -4.94
N ARG A 129 -11.03 0.07 -5.41
CA ARG A 129 -12.48 0.36 -5.46
C ARG A 129 -13.06 0.59 -4.06
N TYR A 130 -12.70 -0.25 -3.09
CA TYR A 130 -13.16 -0.10 -1.70
C TYR A 130 -12.81 1.28 -1.12
N TYR A 131 -11.55 1.70 -1.26
CA TYR A 131 -11.11 3.00 -0.74
C TYR A 131 -11.61 4.19 -1.57
N ALA A 132 -11.88 4.02 -2.88
CA ALA A 132 -12.45 5.06 -3.72
C ALA A 132 -13.93 5.34 -3.42
N LEU A 133 -14.71 4.31 -3.07
CA LEU A 133 -16.15 4.44 -2.80
C LEU A 133 -16.47 4.96 -1.38
N GLY A 134 -15.50 4.91 -0.47
CA GLY A 134 -15.66 5.37 0.92
C GLY A 134 -16.71 4.58 1.72
N PRO A 135 -17.02 4.99 2.97
CA PRO A 135 -17.95 4.29 3.87
C PRO A 135 -19.39 4.15 3.35
N ALA A 136 -19.77 4.90 2.32
CA ALA A 136 -21.13 4.98 1.79
C ALA A 136 -21.57 3.73 1.00
N ALA A 137 -20.66 2.83 0.63
CA ALA A 137 -20.99 1.60 -0.11
C ALA A 137 -21.68 0.51 0.75
N ASN A 138 -21.80 0.71 2.07
CA ASN A 138 -22.47 -0.23 2.98
C ASN A 138 -23.97 0.06 3.22
N LEU A 139 -24.61 0.94 2.44
CA LEU A 139 -26.08 1.00 2.43
C LEU A 139 -26.63 -0.28 1.79
N ARG A 140 -26.76 -1.33 2.59
CA ARG A 140 -27.69 -2.42 2.29
C ARG A 140 -29.08 -1.77 2.19
N PRO A 141 -29.82 -1.91 1.07
CA PRO A 141 -31.19 -1.43 1.03
C PRO A 141 -31.94 -2.12 2.16
N THR A 142 -32.43 -1.33 3.12
CA THR A 142 -33.27 -1.84 4.20
C THR A 142 -34.47 -2.57 3.58
N PRO A 143 -34.97 -3.66 4.18
CA PRO A 143 -36.08 -4.44 3.61
C PRO A 143 -37.32 -3.60 3.27
N LEU A 144 -37.52 -2.46 3.95
CA LEU A 144 -38.56 -1.48 3.65
C LEU A 144 -38.49 -0.87 2.24
N VAL A 145 -37.29 -0.70 1.67
CA VAL A 145 -37.09 -0.16 0.32
C VAL A 145 -37.44 -1.20 -0.76
N LEU A 146 -37.23 -2.49 -0.48
CA LEU A 146 -37.63 -3.59 -1.36
C LEU A 146 -39.16 -3.78 -1.39
N LEU A 147 -39.84 -3.57 -0.26
CA LEU A 147 -41.31 -3.62 -0.19
C LEU A 147 -41.98 -2.43 -0.93
N ALA A 148 -41.38 -1.25 -0.90
CA ALA A 148 -41.93 -0.08 -1.62
C ALA A 148 -41.91 -0.22 -3.15
N LEU A 149 -40.97 -0.99 -3.70
CA LEU A 149 -40.87 -1.26 -5.14
C LEU A 149 -41.82 -2.36 -5.63
N LEU A 150 -42.38 -3.17 -4.73
CA LEU A 150 -43.36 -4.22 -5.05
C LEU A 150 -44.82 -3.76 -4.87
N ALA A 151 -45.04 -2.65 -4.17
CA ALA A 151 -46.38 -2.09 -3.95
C ALA A 151 -47.15 -1.70 -5.23
N PRO A 152 -46.53 -1.17 -6.31
CA PRO A 152 -47.27 -0.81 -7.52
C PRO A 152 -47.85 -2.03 -8.25
N ALA A 153 -47.20 -3.19 -8.14
CA ALA A 153 -47.66 -4.42 -8.79
C ALA A 153 -48.86 -5.07 -8.07
N LEU A 154 -49.02 -4.81 -6.77
CA LEU A 154 -50.14 -5.36 -5.97
C LEU A 154 -51.39 -4.47 -6.00
N LEU A 155 -51.25 -3.17 -6.33
CA LEU A 155 -52.37 -2.24 -6.38
C LEU A 155 -52.97 -2.07 -7.78
N GLY A 156 -52.43 -2.73 -8.80
CA GLY A 156 -53.02 -2.77 -10.15
C GLY A 156 -53.12 -1.40 -10.84
N VAL A 157 -52.35 -0.41 -10.39
CA VAL A 157 -52.37 0.92 -11.01
C VAL A 157 -51.35 0.95 -12.14
N THR A 158 -51.79 0.66 -13.36
CA THR A 158 -51.02 0.95 -14.56
C THR A 158 -50.88 2.46 -14.69
N PRO A 159 -49.65 3.03 -14.69
CA PRO A 159 -49.50 4.36 -15.20
C PRO A 159 -49.69 4.23 -16.72
N TRP A 160 -50.51 5.12 -17.29
CA TRP A 160 -50.87 5.20 -18.71
C TRP A 160 -52.17 4.43 -18.96
N GLY A 161 -53.27 5.22 -19.01
CA GLY A 161 -54.51 4.79 -19.64
C GLY A 161 -54.37 4.74 -21.15
#